data_AF-A0A382I416-F1
#
_entry.id   AF-A0A382I416-F1
#
_cell.length_a   1.000
_cell.length_b   1.000
_cell.length_c   1.000
_cell.angle_alpha   90.00
_cell.angle_beta   90.00
_cell.angle_gamma   90.00
#
_symmetry.space_group_name_H-M   'P 1'
#
loop_
_entity.id
_entity.type
_entity.pdbx_description
1 polymer ?
#
loop_
_entity_poly.entity_id
_entity_poly.type
_entity_poly.pdbx_seq_one_letter_code
_entity_poly.pdbx_strand_id
1 'polypeptide(L)'
;MVHFHDESEMTAREAATVAEIIYSKVTDLYEYKPPQKTHLVLIDTDDISNGAAYYYDNKIVIWASPLDFELRGSHRWLQNVITHEFVHIVSLQKAMKTGMRFPAAYLQIMSYEHEKRKDVLYGYPNTLISYPVPGTSVPPWLAEGTAQFMYDGADWDHWDTH
;
A
#
# COMPACT_ATOMS: atom_id res chain seq x y z
N MET A 1 -13.63 -6.02 2.49
CA MET A 1 -14.66 -6.24 1.44
C MET A 1 -13.93 -6.72 0.21
N VAL A 2 -14.32 -7.87 -0.34
CA VAL A 2 -13.62 -8.47 -1.48
C VAL A 2 -14.36 -8.14 -2.77
N HIS A 3 -13.62 -7.67 -3.77
CA HIS A 3 -14.08 -7.35 -5.12
C HIS A 3 -13.39 -8.30 -6.09
N PHE A 4 -14.16 -8.96 -6.95
CA PHE A 4 -13.67 -9.97 -7.87
C PHE A 4 -14.62 -10.07 -9.07
N HIS A 5 -14.14 -10.61 -10.18
CA HIS A 5 -14.98 -11.03 -11.31
C HIS A 5 -15.58 -12.41 -11.01
N ASP A 6 -16.78 -12.71 -11.51
CA ASP A 6 -17.52 -13.95 -11.22
C ASP A 6 -16.68 -15.23 -11.40
N GLU A 7 -15.77 -15.24 -12.39
CA GLU A 7 -14.89 -16.36 -12.71
C GLU A 7 -13.86 -16.66 -11.59
N SER A 8 -13.54 -15.68 -10.74
CA SER A 8 -12.54 -15.78 -9.66
C SER A 8 -13.19 -16.02 -8.28
N GLU A 9 -14.44 -16.49 -8.20
CA GLU A 9 -15.17 -16.66 -6.93
C GLU A 9 -14.46 -17.58 -5.93
N MET A 10 -13.88 -18.69 -6.40
CA MET A 10 -13.18 -19.63 -5.52
C MET A 10 -11.96 -18.97 -4.86
N THR A 11 -11.15 -18.28 -5.66
CA THR A 11 -10.00 -17.47 -5.21
C THR A 11 -10.45 -16.37 -4.24
N ALA A 12 -11.59 -15.72 -4.51
CA ALA A 12 -12.15 -14.70 -3.63
C ALA A 12 -12.59 -15.25 -2.27
N ARG A 13 -13.13 -16.47 -2.22
CA ARG A 13 -13.52 -17.14 -0.96
C ARG A 13 -12.29 -17.51 -0.13
N GLU A 14 -11.23 -18.01 -0.77
CA GLU A 14 -9.96 -18.25 -0.09
C GLU A 14 -9.37 -16.94 0.43
N ALA A 15 -9.28 -15.91 -0.42
CA ALA A 15 -8.75 -14.60 -0.05
C ALA A 15 -9.52 -13.97 1.11
N ALA A 16 -10.85 -14.08 1.12
CA ALA A 16 -11.68 -13.65 2.24
C ALA A 16 -11.34 -14.40 3.53
N THR A 17 -11.16 -15.72 3.45
CA THR A 17 -10.79 -16.55 4.61
C THR A 17 -9.42 -16.15 5.16
N VAL A 18 -8.44 -15.95 4.28
CA VAL A 18 -7.11 -15.45 4.65
C VAL A 18 -7.20 -14.10 5.35
N ALA A 19 -7.93 -13.15 4.75
CA ALA A 19 -8.09 -11.79 5.28
C ALA A 19 -8.67 -11.80 6.71
N GLU A 20 -9.68 -12.63 6.97
CA GLU A 20 -10.27 -12.76 8.32
C GLU A 20 -9.28 -13.39 9.32
N ILE A 21 -8.49 -14.38 8.91
CA ILE A 21 -7.48 -15.03 9.79
C ILE A 21 -6.38 -14.06 10.20
N ILE A 22 -5.89 -13.24 9.27
CA ILE A 22 -4.73 -12.37 9.52
C ILE A 22 -5.11 -11.05 10.22
N TYR A 23 -6.40 -10.67 10.17
CA TYR A 23 -6.84 -9.34 10.57
C TYR A 23 -6.43 -9.00 12.01
N SER A 24 -6.80 -9.84 12.98
CA SER A 24 -6.42 -9.60 14.39
C SER A 24 -4.93 -9.72 14.61
N LYS A 25 -4.28 -10.71 13.98
CA LYS A 25 -2.83 -10.94 14.12
C LYS A 25 -2.00 -9.71 13.78
N VAL A 26 -2.33 -9.04 12.66
CA VAL A 26 -1.62 -7.83 12.23
C VAL A 26 -2.10 -6.60 13.01
N THR A 27 -3.42 -6.40 13.17
CA THR A 27 -3.94 -5.18 13.83
C THR A 27 -3.59 -5.10 15.32
N ASP A 28 -3.53 -6.24 16.01
CA ASP A 28 -3.15 -6.30 17.41
C ASP A 28 -1.62 -6.08 17.57
N LEU A 29 -0.78 -6.59 16.65
CA LEU A 29 0.68 -6.36 16.65
C LEU A 29 1.05 -4.88 16.56
N TYR A 30 0.36 -4.12 15.71
CA TYR A 30 0.62 -2.69 15.52
C TYR A 30 -0.23 -1.78 16.42
N GLU A 31 -1.09 -2.37 17.26
CA GLU A 31 -2.08 -1.66 18.07
C GLU A 31 -2.84 -0.61 17.24
N TYR A 32 -3.29 -1.05 16.06
CA TYR A 32 -3.91 -0.18 15.06
C TYR A 32 -4.93 -0.95 14.23
N LYS A 33 -6.17 -0.47 14.25
CA LYS A 33 -7.25 -0.97 13.39
C LYS A 33 -7.57 0.10 12.35
N PRO A 34 -7.51 -0.23 11.04
CA PRO A 34 -7.96 0.68 10.01
C PRO A 34 -9.38 1.17 10.31
N PRO A 35 -9.67 2.47 10.19
CA PRO A 35 -10.97 3.04 10.59
C PRO A 35 -12.12 2.61 9.68
N GLN A 36 -11.81 2.03 8.52
CA GLN A 36 -12.76 1.53 7.54
C GLN A 36 -12.38 0.10 7.15
N LYS A 37 -13.32 -0.65 6.59
CA LYS A 37 -13.01 -1.99 6.05
C LYS A 37 -12.04 -1.85 4.88
N THR A 38 -10.94 -2.59 4.91
CA THR A 38 -10.00 -2.64 3.79
C THR A 38 -10.67 -3.30 2.58
N HIS A 39 -10.51 -2.68 1.42
CA HIS A 39 -10.98 -3.20 0.15
C HIS A 39 -9.92 -4.16 -0.40
N LEU A 40 -10.31 -5.37 -0.75
CA LEU A 40 -9.43 -6.35 -1.38
C LEU A 40 -9.93 -6.57 -2.81
N VAL A 41 -9.15 -6.16 -3.80
CA VAL A 41 -9.51 -6.27 -5.22
C VAL A 41 -8.66 -7.37 -5.84
N LEU A 42 -9.32 -8.40 -6.37
CA LEU A 42 -8.66 -9.48 -7.11
C LEU A 42 -8.76 -9.18 -8.60
N ILE A 43 -7.61 -9.11 -9.26
CA ILE A 43 -7.48 -8.91 -10.70
C ILE A 43 -6.91 -10.21 -11.29
N ASP A 44 -7.58 -10.70 -12.33
CA ASP A 44 -7.27 -11.97 -13.01
C ASP A 44 -7.20 -11.76 -14.54
N THR A 45 -6.76 -10.57 -14.95
CA THR A 45 -6.73 -10.17 -16.37
C THR A 45 -5.38 -10.36 -17.02
N ASP A 46 -4.32 -10.52 -16.23
CA ASP A 46 -2.93 -10.58 -16.69
C ASP A 46 -2.21 -11.71 -15.95
N ASP A 47 -1.34 -12.43 -16.66
CA ASP A 47 -0.54 -13.54 -16.13
C ASP A 47 0.63 -12.98 -15.29
N ILE A 48 0.29 -12.33 -14.18
CA ILE A 48 1.20 -11.64 -13.25
C ILE A 48 0.78 -12.03 -11.83
N SER A 49 1.75 -12.38 -10.99
CA SER A 49 1.54 -12.57 -9.55
C SER A 49 2.20 -11.42 -8.79
N ASN A 50 1.39 -10.49 -8.27
CA ASN A 50 1.86 -9.33 -7.53
C ASN A 50 0.79 -8.81 -6.53
N GLY A 51 1.20 -7.93 -5.63
CA GLY A 51 0.35 -7.20 -4.69
C GLY A 51 0.63 -5.70 -4.73
N ALA A 52 -0.36 -4.90 -4.33
CA ALA A 52 -0.18 -3.47 -4.09
C ALA A 52 -1.11 -2.94 -3.00
N ALA A 53 -0.53 -2.29 -2.00
CA ALA A 53 -1.23 -1.59 -0.92
C ALA A 53 -1.37 -0.08 -1.20
N TYR A 54 -2.58 0.36 -1.49
CA TYR A 54 -2.97 1.76 -1.59
C TYR A 54 -3.48 2.25 -0.22
N TYR A 55 -2.53 2.53 0.68
CA TYR A 55 -2.81 2.80 2.09
C TYR A 55 -3.60 4.08 2.37
N TYR A 56 -3.61 5.08 1.47
CA TYR A 56 -4.51 6.23 1.55
C TYR A 56 -5.96 5.90 1.17
N ASP A 57 -6.17 4.89 0.32
CA ASP A 57 -7.50 4.41 -0.11
C ASP A 57 -8.02 3.27 0.75
N ASN A 58 -7.20 2.77 1.70
CA ASN A 58 -7.46 1.54 2.44
C ASN A 58 -7.81 0.36 1.52
N LYS A 59 -7.01 0.17 0.47
CA LYS A 59 -7.26 -0.75 -0.64
C LYS A 59 -6.02 -1.59 -0.95
N ILE A 60 -6.21 -2.89 -1.05
CA ILE A 60 -5.23 -3.87 -1.52
C ILE A 60 -5.69 -4.36 -2.88
N VAL A 61 -4.76 -4.43 -3.82
CA VAL A 61 -4.97 -5.04 -5.14
C VAL A 61 -4.04 -6.24 -5.25
N ILE A 62 -4.57 -7.37 -5.69
CA ILE A 62 -3.80 -8.60 -5.92
C ILE A 62 -4.05 -9.05 -7.34
N TRP A 63 -2.97 -9.29 -8.06
CA TRP A 63 -3.00 -10.00 -9.33
C TRP A 63 -2.90 -11.49 -9.00
N ALA A 64 -4.04 -12.16 -9.14
CA ALA A 64 -4.29 -13.47 -8.56
C ALA A 64 -3.97 -14.63 -9.52
N SER A 65 -3.68 -14.35 -10.79
CA SER A 65 -3.29 -15.38 -11.76
C SER A 65 -2.02 -16.08 -11.25
N PRO A 66 -2.08 -17.40 -11.01
CA PRO A 66 -1.00 -18.14 -10.38
C PRO A 66 0.13 -18.32 -11.39
N LEU A 67 1.19 -17.52 -11.27
CA LEU A 67 2.46 -17.83 -11.91
C LEU A 67 3.17 -18.87 -11.05
N ASP A 68 3.48 -20.02 -11.66
CA ASP A 68 4.46 -20.96 -11.15
C ASP A 68 5.82 -20.26 -11.15
N PHE A 69 6.17 -19.58 -10.06
CA PHE A 69 7.49 -18.96 -9.92
C PHE A 69 8.52 -20.07 -9.73
N GLU A 70 9.41 -20.26 -10.71
CA GLU A 70 10.52 -21.24 -10.64
C GLU A 70 11.41 -21.09 -9.38
N LEU A 71 11.33 -19.97 -8.66
CA LEU A 71 12.18 -19.64 -7.50
C LEU A 71 11.41 -19.45 -6.18
N ARG A 72 10.08 -19.64 -6.14
CA ARG A 72 9.26 -19.55 -4.92
C ARG A 72 8.16 -20.60 -5.02
N GLY A 73 8.28 -21.68 -4.24
CA GLY A 73 7.33 -22.80 -4.30
C GLY A 73 5.86 -22.34 -4.26
N SER A 74 4.99 -22.99 -5.03
CA SER A 74 3.58 -22.60 -5.25
C SER A 74 2.65 -22.70 -4.04
N HIS A 75 3.18 -23.02 -2.86
CA HIS A 75 2.39 -23.19 -1.65
C HIS A 75 2.07 -21.83 -0.98
N ARG A 76 0.76 -21.57 -0.80
CA ARG A 76 0.21 -20.52 0.08
C ARG A 76 0.46 -19.07 -0.33
N TRP A 77 0.56 -18.83 -1.64
CA TRP A 77 0.73 -17.49 -2.23
C TRP A 77 -0.27 -16.45 -1.69
N LEU A 78 -1.57 -16.76 -1.69
CA LEU A 78 -2.60 -15.81 -1.22
C LEU A 78 -2.40 -15.44 0.26
N GLN A 79 -2.02 -16.40 1.11
CA GLN A 79 -1.70 -16.14 2.51
C GLN A 79 -0.51 -15.19 2.64
N ASN A 80 0.53 -15.40 1.84
CA ASN A 80 1.70 -14.54 1.82
C ASN A 80 1.34 -13.12 1.36
N VAL A 81 0.87 -12.96 0.12
CA VAL A 81 0.69 -11.64 -0.49
C VAL A 81 -0.41 -10.83 0.20
N ILE A 82 -1.54 -11.45 0.61
CA ILE A 82 -2.59 -10.73 1.35
C ILE A 82 -2.04 -10.24 2.70
N THR A 83 -1.25 -11.06 3.40
CA THR A 83 -0.67 -10.66 4.68
C THR A 83 0.38 -9.56 4.50
N HIS A 84 1.27 -9.71 3.52
CA HIS A 84 2.27 -8.71 3.16
C HIS A 84 1.61 -7.34 2.90
N GLU A 85 0.65 -7.29 1.99
CA GLU A 85 -0.02 -6.04 1.64
C GLU A 85 -0.86 -5.48 2.80
N PHE A 86 -1.45 -6.34 3.63
CA PHE A 86 -2.18 -5.87 4.80
C PHE A 86 -1.27 -5.28 5.88
N VAL A 87 -0.05 -5.79 6.04
CA VAL A 87 0.96 -5.19 6.91
C VAL A 87 1.34 -3.80 6.40
N HIS A 88 1.47 -3.59 5.09
CA HIS A 88 1.64 -2.24 4.52
C HIS A 88 0.48 -1.32 4.89
N ILE A 89 -0.77 -1.75 4.72
CA ILE A 89 -1.95 -0.95 5.09
C ILE A 89 -1.88 -0.52 6.56
N VAL A 90 -1.70 -1.48 7.49
CA VAL A 90 -1.78 -1.22 8.93
C VAL A 90 -0.58 -0.39 9.41
N SER A 91 0.64 -0.77 9.02
CA SER A 91 1.87 -0.11 9.48
C SER A 91 2.01 1.31 8.94
N LEU A 92 1.70 1.55 7.67
CA LEU A 92 1.81 2.86 7.05
C LEU A 92 0.71 3.80 7.54
N GLN A 93 -0.53 3.33 7.70
CA GLN A 93 -1.61 4.14 8.27
C GLN A 93 -1.33 4.51 9.72
N LYS A 94 -0.76 3.60 10.53
CA LYS A 94 -0.31 3.91 11.90
C LYS A 94 0.79 4.98 11.92
N ALA A 95 1.67 5.00 10.93
CA ALA A 95 2.76 5.97 10.81
C ALA A 95 2.34 7.34 10.24
N MET A 96 1.08 7.51 9.83
CA MET A 96 0.57 8.79 9.32
C MET A 96 0.51 9.86 10.41
N LYS A 97 0.96 11.07 10.06
CA LYS A 97 0.92 12.25 10.95
C LYS A 97 -0.43 12.95 10.94
N THR A 98 -1.14 12.91 9.81
CA THR A 98 -2.36 13.70 9.55
C THR A 98 -3.53 12.85 9.02
N GLY A 99 -3.42 11.52 9.15
CA GLY A 99 -4.38 10.56 8.63
C GLY A 99 -4.51 10.56 7.10
N MET A 100 -5.50 9.83 6.59
CA MET A 100 -5.63 9.58 5.15
C MET A 100 -6.12 10.78 4.33
N ARG A 101 -6.69 11.82 4.97
CA ARG A 101 -7.31 12.96 4.27
C ARG A 101 -6.32 14.02 3.79
N PHE A 102 -5.18 14.15 4.47
CA PHE A 102 -4.19 15.20 4.21
C PHE A 102 -2.82 14.54 4.00
N PRO A 103 -2.47 14.16 2.75
CA PRO A 103 -1.30 13.31 2.48
C PRO A 103 0.04 14.04 2.61
N ALA A 104 0.07 15.35 2.34
CA ALA A 104 1.26 16.19 2.46
C ALA A 104 0.86 17.67 2.50
N ALA A 105 1.79 18.49 2.97
CA ALA A 105 1.75 19.94 2.79
C ALA A 105 3.06 20.40 2.14
N TYR A 106 3.06 21.60 1.56
CA TYR A 106 4.26 22.21 1.00
C TYR A 106 4.39 23.64 1.52
N LEU A 107 5.59 24.01 1.95
CA LEU A 107 5.95 25.41 2.13
C LEU A 107 6.60 25.87 0.82
N GLN A 108 5.92 26.77 0.11
CA GLN A 108 6.38 27.26 -1.19
C GLN A 108 6.68 28.76 -1.11
N ILE A 109 7.86 29.14 -1.60
CA ILE A 109 8.29 30.53 -1.75
C ILE A 109 8.47 30.77 -3.25
N MET A 110 7.82 31.81 -3.77
CA MET A 110 7.91 32.18 -5.17
C MET A 110 8.28 33.66 -5.29
N SER A 111 9.22 33.98 -6.18
CA SER A 111 9.54 35.36 -6.54
C SER A 111 9.31 35.61 -8.02
N TYR A 112 9.11 36.88 -8.35
CA TYR A 112 8.83 37.35 -9.70
C TYR A 112 9.89 38.38 -10.09
N GLU A 113 10.18 38.45 -11.39
CA GLU A 113 11.00 39.50 -11.96
C GLU A 113 10.38 40.88 -11.72
N HIS A 114 11.22 41.91 -11.73
CA HIS A 114 10.73 43.27 -11.74
C HIS A 114 9.94 43.53 -13.03
N GLU A 115 8.80 44.18 -12.87
CA GLU A 115 7.88 44.46 -13.95
C GLU A 115 8.46 45.51 -14.91
N LYS A 116 8.25 45.33 -16.22
CA LYS A 116 8.84 46.19 -17.25
C LYS A 116 7.86 47.21 -17.86
N ARG A 117 6.55 47.16 -17.53
CA ARG A 117 5.50 47.75 -18.36
C ARG A 117 4.35 48.52 -17.69
N LYS A 118 4.26 48.86 -16.40
CA LYS A 118 3.13 49.57 -15.75
C LYS A 118 1.71 48.97 -15.88
N ASP A 119 1.34 48.28 -16.96
CA ASP A 119 0.05 47.62 -17.16
C ASP A 119 0.04 46.17 -16.64
N VAL A 120 1.19 45.65 -16.20
CA VAL A 120 1.31 44.31 -15.63
C VAL A 120 1.52 44.41 -14.11
N LEU A 121 0.84 43.55 -13.35
CA LEU A 121 0.92 43.51 -11.88
C LEU A 121 2.20 42.83 -11.36
N TYR A 122 2.71 41.82 -12.06
CA TYR A 122 3.86 41.01 -11.65
C TYR A 122 4.70 40.62 -12.88
N GLY A 123 6.03 40.57 -12.74
CA GLY A 123 6.90 40.01 -13.78
C GLY A 123 6.78 38.49 -13.90
N TYR A 124 7.60 37.87 -14.74
CA TYR A 124 7.65 36.41 -14.84
C TYR A 124 8.20 35.79 -13.55
N PRO A 125 7.75 34.59 -13.14
CA PRO A 125 8.33 33.90 -12.00
C PRO A 125 9.80 33.56 -12.30
N ASN A 126 10.71 33.93 -11.39
CA ASN A 126 12.15 33.68 -11.55
C ASN A 126 12.75 32.81 -10.44
N THR A 127 12.00 32.51 -9.38
CA THR A 127 12.42 31.55 -8.34
C THR A 127 11.20 30.84 -7.79
N LEU A 128 11.33 29.52 -7.61
CA LEU A 128 10.39 28.69 -6.90
C LEU A 128 11.17 27.76 -5.95
N ILE A 129 10.99 27.95 -4.65
CA ILE A 129 11.51 27.06 -3.61
C ILE A 129 10.31 26.29 -3.04
N SER A 130 10.42 24.97 -2.95
CA SER A 130 9.38 24.11 -2.39
C SER A 130 9.98 23.18 -1.33
N TYR A 131 9.46 23.26 -0.10
CA TYR A 131 9.82 22.35 0.98
C TYR A 131 8.63 21.44 1.32
N PRO A 132 8.74 20.11 1.07
CA PRO A 132 7.66 19.18 1.36
C PRO A 132 7.59 18.84 2.85
N VAL A 133 6.38 18.81 3.39
CA VAL A 133 6.05 18.27 4.70
C VAL A 133 5.21 17.00 4.48
N PRO A 134 5.85 15.82 4.43
CA PRO A 134 5.15 14.59 4.09
C PRO A 134 4.28 14.10 5.28
N GLY A 135 3.06 13.68 4.96
CA GLY A 135 2.10 13.12 5.93
C GLY A 135 2.48 11.72 6.41
N THR A 136 3.32 11.00 5.68
CA THR A 136 3.89 9.71 6.08
C THR A 136 5.40 9.72 5.80
N SER A 137 6.21 9.17 6.70
CA SER A 137 7.68 9.16 6.56
C SER A 137 8.25 7.83 7.06
N VAL A 138 8.08 6.78 6.25
CA VAL A 138 8.60 5.43 6.53
C VAL A 138 9.63 5.08 5.46
N PRO A 139 10.87 4.72 5.83
CA PRO A 139 11.86 4.26 4.86
C PRO A 139 11.38 3.00 4.13
N PRO A 140 11.58 2.89 2.80
CA PRO A 140 11.11 1.74 2.04
C PRO A 140 11.62 0.39 2.59
N TRP A 141 12.89 0.30 2.98
CA TRP A 141 13.45 -0.94 3.55
C TRP A 141 12.73 -1.40 4.82
N LEU A 142 12.23 -0.46 5.64
CA LEU A 142 11.52 -0.79 6.87
C LEU A 142 10.09 -1.23 6.54
N ALA A 143 9.42 -0.55 5.60
CA ALA A 143 8.10 -0.93 5.12
C ALA A 143 8.13 -2.36 4.55
N GLU A 144 9.00 -2.63 3.57
CA GLU A 144 9.10 -3.95 2.93
C GLU A 144 9.60 -5.02 3.90
N GLY A 145 10.63 -4.72 4.71
CA GLY A 145 11.17 -5.70 5.67
C GLY A 145 10.15 -6.15 6.71
N THR A 146 9.33 -5.22 7.21
CA THR A 146 8.25 -5.57 8.16
C THR A 146 7.09 -6.27 7.47
N ALA A 147 6.74 -5.89 6.24
CA ALA A 147 5.73 -6.58 5.44
C ALA A 147 6.14 -8.01 5.05
N GLN A 148 7.44 -8.27 4.88
CA GLN A 148 7.97 -9.62 4.64
C GLN A 148 7.96 -10.47 5.91
N PHE A 149 8.34 -9.89 7.06
CA PHE A 149 8.33 -10.60 8.34
C PHE A 149 6.92 -10.84 8.89
N MET A 150 5.98 -9.93 8.59
CA MET A 150 4.57 -9.98 8.97
C MET A 150 4.33 -9.99 10.49
N TYR A 151 4.10 -11.16 11.08
CA TYR A 151 3.85 -11.38 12.50
C TYR A 151 4.49 -12.69 12.96
N ASP A 152 4.72 -12.83 14.26
CA ASP A 152 5.36 -14.04 14.81
C ASP A 152 4.54 -15.31 14.48
N GLY A 153 5.18 -16.29 13.87
CA GLY A 153 4.54 -17.52 13.37
C GLY A 153 3.84 -17.41 12.01
N ALA A 154 4.01 -16.30 11.27
CA ALA A 154 3.64 -16.24 9.86
C ALA A 154 4.69 -17.00 9.01
N ASP A 155 4.34 -18.22 8.58
CA ASP A 155 5.23 -19.13 7.83
C ASP A 155 4.74 -19.29 6.38
N TRP A 156 4.54 -18.16 5.69
CA TRP A 156 4.05 -18.12 4.30
C TRP A 156 5.15 -17.85 3.28
N ASP A 157 6.35 -17.53 3.76
CA ASP A 157 7.46 -17.05 2.94
C ASP A 157 8.69 -17.96 2.96
N HIS A 158 8.54 -19.17 3.50
CA HIS A 158 9.60 -20.15 3.48
C HIS A 158 9.60 -20.95 2.17
N TRP A 159 10.80 -21.24 1.68
CA TRP A 159 10.96 -22.20 0.60
C TRP A 159 10.84 -23.61 1.17
N ASP A 160 9.79 -24.32 0.79
CA ASP A 160 9.67 -25.75 1.04
C ASP A 160 10.14 -26.52 -0.21
N THR A 161 11.03 -27.50 -0.02
CA THR A 161 11.75 -28.22 -1.08
C THR A 161 10.97 -29.41 -1.63
N HIS A 162 9.64 -29.37 -1.64
CA HIS A 162 8.80 -30.49 -2.07
C HIS A 162 9.06 -30.93 -3.52
#